data_AF-A0A645GTB2-F1
#
_entry.id   AF-A0A645GTB2-F1
#
_cell.length_a   1.000
_cell.length_b   1.000
_cell.length_c   1.000
_cell.angle_alpha   90.00
_cell.angle_beta   90.00
_cell.angle_gamma   90.00
#
_symmetry.space_group_name_H-M   'P 1'
#
loop_
_entity.id
_entity.type
_entity.pdbx_description
1 polymer ?
#
loop_
_entity_poly.entity_id
_entity_poly.type
_entity_poly.pdbx_seq_one_letter_code
_entity_poly.pdbx_strand_id
1 'polypeptide(L)' 'MRNDEKFKHVAVWEYQGVGNKPERGIEPLEFENVELAVRSYK' A
#
# COMPACT_ATOMS: atom_id res chain seq x y z
N MET A 1 8.30 11.47 7.79
CA MET A 1 7.81 11.99 6.50
C MET A 1 7.20 10.82 5.73
N ARG A 2 5.95 10.94 5.26
CA ARG A 2 5.27 9.89 4.48
C ARG A 2 5.78 9.91 3.03
N ASN A 3 6.00 8.73 2.43
CA ASN A 3 6.44 8.59 1.03
C ASN A 3 5.29 8.03 0.18
N ASP A 4 4.50 8.93 -0.39
CA ASP A 4 3.35 8.57 -1.23
C ASP A 4 3.77 8.08 -2.63
N GLU A 5 4.99 8.40 -3.12
CA GLU A 5 5.47 7.94 -4.43
C GLU A 5 5.67 6.42 -4.48
N LYS A 6 6.16 5.82 -3.38
CA LYS A 6 6.46 4.39 -3.32
C LYS A 6 5.37 3.55 -2.69
N PHE A 7 4.52 4.14 -1.84
CA PHE A 7 3.60 3.39 -0.97
C PHE A 7 2.13 3.81 -1.11
N LYS A 8 1.74 4.49 -2.20
CA LYS A 8 0.34 4.73 -2.57
C LYS A 8 -0.29 3.48 -3.20
N HIS A 9 -0.32 2.39 -2.44
CA HIS A 9 -0.91 1.12 -2.87
C HIS A 9 -1.37 0.29 -1.67
N VAL A 10 -2.36 -0.57 -1.87
CA VAL A 10 -2.67 -1.65 -0.94
C VAL A 10 -1.73 -2.81 -1.27
N ALA A 11 -1.20 -3.46 -0.24
CA ALA A 11 -0.45 -4.70 -0.39
C ALA A 11 -1.13 -5.80 0.41
N VAL A 12 -1.30 -6.96 -0.20
CA VAL A 12 -1.81 -8.16 0.46
C VAL A 12 -0.77 -9.27 0.35
N TRP A 13 -0.73 -10.13 1.36
CA TRP A 13 0.08 -11.34 1.32
C TRP A 13 -0.85 -12.54 1.24
N GLU A 14 -0.78 -13.25 0.12
CA GLU A 14 -1.54 -14.48 -0.08
C GLU A 14 -0.84 -15.63 0.61
N TYR A 15 -1.61 -16.37 1.41
CA TYR A 15 -1.12 -17.56 2.08
C TYR A 15 -1.06 -18.74 1.10
N GLN A 16 0.15 -19.14 0.71
CA GLN A 16 0.42 -20.22 -0.25
C GLN A 16 0.66 -21.60 0.42
N GLY A 17 0.36 -21.76 1.72
CA GLY A 17 0.60 -23.00 2.48
C GLY A 17 1.86 -22.99 3.35
N VAL A 18 1.96 -23.95 4.27
CA VAL A 18 3.08 -24.05 5.23
C VAL A 18 4.37 -24.43 4.50
N GLY A 19 5.40 -23.60 4.61
CA GLY A 19 6.70 -23.81 3.98
C GLY A 19 6.88 -23.12 2.61
N ASN A 20 5.80 -22.60 2.03
CA ASN A 20 5.85 -21.80 0.82
C ASN A 20 6.02 -20.32 1.15
N LYS A 21 6.73 -19.59 0.30
CA LYS A 21 6.83 -18.13 0.43
C LYS A 21 5.46 -17.53 0.11
N PRO A 22 4.92 -16.66 0.98
CA PRO A 22 3.67 -15.97 0.69
C PRO A 22 3.87 -15.07 -0.53
N GLU A 23 2.83 -14.94 -1.35
CA GLU A 23 2.86 -14.09 -2.53
C GLU A 23 2.41 -12.68 -2.16
N ARG A 24 3.12 -11.65 -2.65
CA ARG A 24 2.74 -10.26 -2.40
C ARG A 24 1.95 -9.72 -3.59
N GLY A 25 0.66 -9.50 -3.39
CA GLY A 25 -0.17 -8.69 -4.27
C GLY A 25 -0.01 -7.20 -3.96
N ILE A 26 0.02 -6.37 -5.00
CA ILE A 26 0.03 -4.90 -4.88
C ILE A 26 -1.05 -4.33 -5.80
N GLU A 27 -1.94 -3.52 -5.25
CA GLU A 27 -2.96 -2.80 -6.01
C GLU A 27 -2.80 -1.29 -5.82
N PRO A 28 -2.60 -0.51 -6.90
CA PRO A 28 -2.40 0.92 -6.80
C PRO A 28 -3.66 1.63 -6.31
N LEU A 29 -3.49 2.62 -5.43
CA LEU A 29 -4.61 3.44 -4.95
C LEU A 29 -4.71 4.72 -5.76
N GLU A 30 -5.80 4.88 -6.50
CA GLU A 30 -6.11 6.10 -7.25
C GLU A 30 -7.17 6.92 -6.51
N PHE A 31 -6.88 8.21 -6.33
CA PHE A 31 -7.77 9.14 -5.64
C PHE A 31 -8.20 10.21 -6.65
N GLU A 32 -9.32 9.97 -7.33
CA GLU A 32 -9.82 10.89 -8.37
C GLU A 32 -10.50 12.14 -7.78
N ASN A 33 -11.11 11.99 -6.60
CA ASN A 33 -11.97 13.03 -6.01
C ASN A 33 -11.27 13.89 -4.94
N VAL A 34 -10.11 13.46 -4.44
CA VAL A 34 -9.42 14.11 -3.32
C VAL A 34 -7.90 13.98 -3.47
N GLU A 35 -7.18 15.09 -3.39
CA GLU A 35 -5.71 15.09 -3.41
C GLU A 35 -5.11 14.61 -2.09
N LEU A 36 -3.99 13.88 -2.18
CA LEU A 36 -3.30 13.34 -1.01
C LEU A 36 -2.56 14.45 -0.23
N ALA A 37 -3.09 14.80 0.94
CA ALA A 37 -2.41 15.68 1.88
C ALA A 37 -1.58 14.90 2.91
N VAL A 38 -0.39 15.41 3.25
CA VAL A 38 0.43 14.92 4.37
C VAL A 38 -0.08 15.55 5.66
N ARG A 39 -0.45 14.73 6.64
CA ARG A 39 -0.93 15.20 7.94
C ARG A 39 0.26 15.53 8.82
N SER A 40 0.32 16.76 9.35
CA SER A 40 1.31 17.18 10.34
C SER A 40 0.61 17.37 11.68
N TYR A 41 0.78 16.43 12.61
CA TYR A 41 0.40 16.63 14.00
C TYR A 41 1.58 17.31 14.68
N LYS A 42 1.41 18.60 15.01
CA LYS A 42 2.33 19.33 15.89
C LYS A 42 1.90 19.12 17.34
#